data_AF-A0A925LZQ5-F1
#
_entry.id   AF-A0A925LZQ5-F1
#
_cell.length_a   1.000
_cell.length_b   1.000
_cell.length_c   1.000
_cell.angle_alpha   90.00
_cell.angle_beta   90.00
_cell.angle_gamma   90.00
#
_symmetry.space_group_name_H-M   'P 1'
#
loop_
_entity.id
_entity.type
_entity.pdbx_description
1 polymer ?
#
loop_
_entity_poly.entity_id
_entity_poly.type
_entity_poly.pdbx_seq_one_letter_code
_entity_poly.pdbx_strand_id
1 'polypeptide(L)'
;MTFELLSPEDSAAIAYLRSPTAIRDRCGQLFELACADKLRYFRCDLSQLDRVAEYVIHVTRESYPDLNVPFHSRWRHFEVGGPSRLADLEAKLDGLTPLQKAQAKFDLVIVSVLLDAGAGDRWQYVESGTGEPGSGDVWRRSEGLAIASFHAFCQGIFSSDPNQPLQADAIGLQTLTEDALRNAFQVS
;
A
#
# COMPACT_ATOMS: atom_id res chain seq x y z
N MET A 1 -17.74 -9.04 -32.12
CA MET A 1 -18.46 -8.67 -30.89
C MET A 1 -18.85 -7.22 -31.03
N THR A 2 -20.14 -6.94 -31.22
CA THR A 2 -20.69 -5.59 -31.19
C THR A 2 -20.85 -5.23 -29.71
N PHE A 3 -20.06 -4.26 -29.22
CA PHE A 3 -20.34 -3.66 -27.91
C PHE A 3 -21.62 -2.83 -28.08
N GLU A 4 -22.70 -3.21 -27.40
CA GLU A 4 -23.88 -2.36 -27.31
C GLU A 4 -23.46 -1.05 -26.61
N LEU A 5 -23.76 0.08 -27.26
CA LEU A 5 -23.54 1.38 -26.67
C LEU A 5 -24.47 1.54 -25.46
N LEU A 6 -23.90 1.97 -24.34
CA LEU A 6 -24.65 2.25 -23.10
C LEU A 6 -25.82 3.20 -23.39
N SER A 7 -26.98 2.94 -22.77
CA SER A 7 -28.10 3.89 -22.85
C SER A 7 -27.70 5.23 -22.21
N PRO A 8 -28.40 6.33 -22.54
CA PRO A 8 -28.19 7.61 -21.85
C PRO A 8 -28.37 7.50 -20.33
N GLU A 9 -29.30 6.65 -19.88
CA GLU A 9 -29.54 6.38 -18.46
C GLU A 9 -28.36 5.64 -17.82
N ASP A 10 -27.85 4.59 -18.46
CA ASP A 10 -26.67 3.86 -17.97
C ASP A 10 -25.44 4.76 -17.93
N SER A 11 -25.27 5.61 -18.94
CA SER A 11 -24.17 6.57 -19.01
C SER A 11 -24.24 7.59 -17.87
N ALA A 12 -25.45 8.10 -17.57
CA ALA A 12 -25.67 9.01 -16.46
C ALA A 12 -25.47 8.32 -15.10
N ALA A 13 -25.93 7.08 -14.94
CA ALA A 13 -25.72 6.29 -13.72
C ALA A 13 -24.24 6.01 -13.47
N ILE A 14 -23.49 5.63 -14.51
CA ILE A 14 -22.03 5.43 -14.42
C ILE A 14 -21.32 6.74 -14.08
N ALA A 15 -21.70 7.85 -14.72
CA ALA A 15 -21.13 9.16 -14.41
C ALA A 15 -21.38 9.56 -12.95
N TYR A 16 -22.58 9.32 -12.43
CA TYR A 16 -22.89 9.52 -11.03
C TYR A 16 -22.05 8.62 -10.12
N LEU A 17 -22.04 7.31 -10.35
CA LEU A 17 -21.30 6.34 -9.52
C LEU A 17 -19.78 6.61 -9.48
N ARG A 18 -19.23 7.22 -10.53
CA ARG A 18 -17.81 7.63 -10.60
C ARG A 18 -17.54 9.01 -10.00
N SER A 19 -18.55 9.70 -9.47
CA SER A 19 -18.41 11.04 -8.90
C SER A 19 -18.15 11.01 -7.38
N PRO A 20 -17.41 12.00 -6.85
CA PRO A 20 -17.33 12.23 -5.40
C PRO A 20 -18.69 12.48 -4.74
N THR A 21 -19.67 12.99 -5.50
CA THR A 21 -21.05 13.19 -5.02
C THR A 21 -21.68 11.86 -4.64
N ALA A 22 -21.56 10.82 -5.47
CA ALA A 22 -22.09 9.50 -5.13
C ALA A 22 -21.47 8.94 -3.85
N ILE A 23 -20.16 9.16 -3.63
CA ILE A 23 -19.49 8.78 -2.38
C ILE A 23 -20.16 9.49 -1.20
N ARG A 24 -20.35 10.82 -1.30
CA ARG A 24 -20.98 11.62 -0.23
C ARG A 24 -22.41 11.19 0.05
N ASP A 25 -23.23 10.99 -0.98
CA ASP A 25 -24.64 10.59 -0.83
C ASP A 25 -24.76 9.23 -0.15
N ARG A 26 -23.94 8.25 -0.57
CA ARG A 26 -23.96 6.89 0.00
C ARG A 26 -23.43 6.87 1.43
N CYS A 27 -22.36 7.59 1.72
CA CYS A 27 -21.87 7.74 3.10
C CYS A 27 -22.91 8.44 4.00
N GLY A 28 -23.63 9.46 3.48
CA GLY A 28 -24.71 10.14 4.18
C GLY A 28 -25.82 9.19 4.59
N GLN A 29 -26.30 8.34 3.67
CA GLN A 29 -27.31 7.31 3.95
C GLN A 29 -26.86 6.36 5.07
N LEU A 30 -25.60 5.90 5.04
CA LEU A 30 -25.05 5.05 6.10
C LEU A 30 -24.94 5.78 7.44
N PHE A 31 -24.56 7.06 7.42
CA PHE A 31 -24.48 7.87 8.64
C PHE A 31 -25.84 8.09 9.27
N GLU A 32 -26.88 8.38 8.48
CA GLU A 32 -28.26 8.50 8.95
C GLU A 32 -28.75 7.20 9.61
N LEU A 33 -28.48 6.05 8.98
CA LEU A 33 -28.78 4.74 9.56
C LEU A 33 -28.00 4.50 10.87
N ALA A 34 -26.74 4.92 10.94
CA ALA A 34 -25.90 4.82 12.13
C ALA A 34 -26.47 5.64 13.29
N CYS A 35 -26.86 6.88 13.02
CA CYS A 35 -27.47 7.79 14.01
C CYS A 35 -28.84 7.30 14.49
N ALA A 36 -29.57 6.57 13.64
CA ALA A 36 -30.85 5.97 13.98
C ALA A 36 -30.74 4.57 14.63
N ASP A 37 -29.52 4.10 14.93
CA ASP A 37 -29.24 2.76 15.49
C ASP A 37 -29.81 1.60 14.65
N LYS A 38 -29.76 1.75 13.32
CA LYS A 38 -30.30 0.78 12.34
C LYS A 38 -29.24 -0.09 11.66
N LEU A 39 -27.98 0.03 12.07
CA LEU A 39 -26.89 -0.77 11.52
C LEU A 39 -26.82 -2.14 12.23
N ARG A 40 -26.43 -3.16 11.46
CA ARG A 40 -26.46 -4.56 11.94
C ARG A 40 -25.33 -4.92 12.90
N TYR A 41 -24.13 -4.39 12.68
CA TYR A 41 -22.90 -4.90 13.32
C TYR A 41 -22.26 -3.93 14.32
N PHE A 42 -22.56 -2.63 14.21
CA PHE A 42 -22.00 -1.61 15.09
C PHE A 42 -22.99 -0.47 15.27
N ARG A 43 -22.86 0.25 16.38
CA ARG A 43 -23.62 1.46 16.70
C ARG A 43 -22.69 2.67 16.67
N CYS A 44 -23.20 3.81 16.21
CA CYS A 44 -22.51 5.09 16.31
C CYS A 44 -23.01 5.82 17.56
N ASP A 45 -22.11 6.06 18.52
CA ASP A 45 -22.41 6.89 19.70
C ASP A 45 -21.70 8.23 19.58
N LEU A 46 -22.42 9.23 19.07
CA LEU A 46 -21.88 10.58 18.87
C LEU A 46 -21.57 11.30 20.20
N SER A 47 -22.10 10.84 21.33
CA SER A 47 -21.74 11.43 22.63
C SER A 47 -20.28 11.20 23.01
N GLN A 48 -19.62 10.23 22.36
CA GLN A 48 -18.21 9.92 22.60
C GLN A 48 -17.25 10.73 21.70
N LEU A 49 -17.75 11.54 20.77
CA LEU A 49 -16.93 12.20 19.76
C LEU A 49 -15.81 13.06 20.38
N ASP A 50 -16.14 13.86 21.39
CA ASP A 50 -15.16 14.73 22.07
C ASP A 50 -14.06 13.89 22.74
N ARG A 51 -14.43 12.80 23.42
CA ARG A 51 -13.48 11.88 24.07
C ARG A 51 -12.57 11.20 23.04
N VAL A 52 -13.10 10.79 21.89
CA VAL A 52 -12.31 10.20 20.80
C VAL A 52 -11.35 11.25 20.21
N ALA A 53 -11.81 12.49 20.02
CA ALA A 53 -10.95 13.57 19.55
C ALA A 53 -9.81 13.87 20.52
N GLU A 54 -10.09 13.96 21.81
CA GLU A 54 -9.07 14.13 22.86
C GLU A 54 -8.04 12.99 22.84
N TYR A 55 -8.50 11.75 22.70
CA TYR A 55 -7.62 10.59 22.59
C TYR A 55 -6.70 10.68 21.36
N VAL A 56 -7.24 11.00 20.19
CA VAL A 56 -6.43 11.17 18.96
C VAL A 56 -5.40 12.30 19.13
N ILE A 57 -5.79 13.43 19.72
CA ILE A 57 -4.88 14.55 20.01
C ILE A 57 -3.76 14.11 20.96
N HIS A 58 -4.11 13.36 22.01
CA HIS A 58 -3.13 12.86 22.97
C HIS A 58 -2.11 11.94 22.29
N VAL A 59 -2.56 10.91 21.58
CA VAL A 59 -1.68 9.96 20.86
C VAL A 59 -0.82 10.68 19.82
N THR A 60 -1.40 11.65 19.11
CA THR A 60 -0.66 12.44 18.11
C THR A 60 0.47 13.24 18.76
N ARG A 61 0.21 13.91 19.89
CA ARG A 61 1.23 14.70 20.60
C ARG A 61 2.28 13.84 21.29
N GLU A 62 1.89 12.66 21.77
CA GLU A 62 2.81 11.66 22.32
C GLU A 62 3.78 11.17 21.24
N SER A 63 3.26 10.85 20.04
CA SER A 63 4.07 10.33 18.93
C SER A 63 4.85 11.42 18.20
N TYR A 64 4.31 12.64 18.14
CA TYR A 64 4.87 13.79 17.42
C TYR A 64 4.77 15.07 18.28
N PRO A 65 5.66 15.26 19.26
CA PRO A 65 5.58 16.39 20.20
C PRO A 65 5.65 17.77 19.53
N ASP A 66 6.31 17.88 18.38
CA ASP A 66 6.45 19.09 17.57
C ASP A 66 5.37 19.21 16.47
N LEU A 67 4.45 18.24 16.39
CA LEU A 67 3.42 18.10 15.36
C LEU A 67 3.96 18.01 13.93
N ASN A 68 5.25 17.70 13.75
CA ASN A 68 5.82 17.39 12.44
C ASN A 68 5.49 15.95 12.04
N VAL A 69 4.21 15.71 11.77
CA VAL A 69 3.72 14.39 11.34
C VAL A 69 4.21 14.14 9.91
N PRO A 70 4.98 13.06 9.67
CA PRO A 70 5.46 12.74 8.35
C PRO A 70 4.31 12.32 7.43
N PHE A 71 4.47 12.54 6.13
CA PHE A 71 3.49 12.13 5.14
C PHE A 71 3.31 10.59 5.17
N HIS A 72 2.06 10.14 5.34
CA HIS A 72 1.75 8.72 5.26
C HIS A 72 1.88 8.26 3.80
N SER A 73 2.87 7.43 3.54
CA SER A 73 3.12 6.87 2.21
C SER A 73 3.78 5.51 2.33
N ARG A 74 3.74 4.75 1.23
CA ARG A 74 4.46 3.47 1.12
C ARG A 74 5.95 3.60 1.46
N TRP A 75 6.56 4.76 1.19
CA TRP A 75 7.95 5.05 1.55
C TRP A 75 8.24 4.85 3.04
N ARG A 76 7.30 5.22 3.92
CA ARG A 76 7.47 5.02 5.36
C ARG A 76 7.52 3.54 5.75
N HIS A 77 6.79 2.68 5.05
CA HIS A 77 6.85 1.24 5.29
C HIS A 77 8.21 0.62 4.91
N PHE A 78 8.94 1.22 3.95
CA PHE A 78 10.30 0.78 3.63
C PHE A 78 11.33 1.16 4.71
N GLU A 79 11.04 2.15 5.55
CA GLU A 79 11.92 2.62 6.64
C GLU A 79 11.67 1.92 7.99
N VAL A 80 10.72 0.98 8.04
CA VAL A 80 10.39 0.27 9.27
C VAL A 80 11.59 -0.57 9.72
N GLY A 81 11.93 -0.52 11.01
CA GLY A 81 13.16 -1.12 11.55
C GLY A 81 14.45 -0.34 11.24
N GLY A 82 14.37 0.77 10.52
CA GLY A 82 15.49 1.65 10.19
C GLY A 82 15.51 2.06 8.70
N PRO A 83 16.18 3.18 8.36
CA PRO A 83 16.16 3.73 7.00
C PRO A 83 17.08 3.01 5.99
N SER A 84 17.66 1.86 6.34
CA SER A 84 18.67 1.17 5.52
C SER A 84 18.20 0.90 4.10
N ARG A 85 16.95 0.46 3.92
CA ARG A 85 16.41 0.09 2.59
C ARG A 85 16.33 1.26 1.62
N LEU A 86 15.98 2.46 2.08
CA LEU A 86 15.97 3.63 1.21
C LEU A 86 17.39 4.04 0.82
N ALA A 87 18.35 3.95 1.73
CA ALA A 87 19.76 4.17 1.40
C ALA A 87 20.29 3.11 0.42
N ASP A 88 19.91 1.84 0.60
CA ASP A 88 20.26 0.74 -0.32
C ASP A 88 19.67 0.97 -1.72
N LEU A 89 18.43 1.46 -1.79
CA LEU A 89 17.81 1.84 -3.06
C LEU A 89 18.56 2.99 -3.73
N GLU A 90 18.90 4.05 -2.99
CA GLU A 90 19.68 5.17 -3.56
C GLU A 90 21.04 4.71 -4.09
N ALA A 91 21.72 3.80 -3.37
CA ALA A 91 22.98 3.22 -3.83
C ALA A 91 22.80 2.38 -5.11
N LYS A 92 21.73 1.60 -5.21
CA LYS A 92 21.39 0.83 -6.42
C LYS A 92 21.01 1.71 -7.61
N LEU A 93 20.50 2.90 -7.36
CA LEU A 93 20.14 3.89 -8.37
C LEU A 93 21.32 4.80 -8.77
N ASP A 94 22.50 4.63 -8.16
CA ASP A 94 23.63 5.50 -8.46
C ASP A 94 24.06 5.42 -9.93
N GLY A 95 24.52 6.55 -10.48
CA GLY A 95 24.84 6.67 -11.91
C GLY A 95 23.65 6.83 -12.86
N LEU A 96 22.41 6.63 -12.42
CA LEU A 96 21.21 6.92 -13.23
C LEU A 96 20.89 8.41 -13.29
N THR A 97 20.26 8.84 -14.38
CA THR A 97 19.74 10.21 -14.53
C THR A 97 18.60 10.47 -13.53
N PRO A 98 18.31 11.74 -13.16
CA PRO A 98 17.19 12.06 -12.27
C PRO A 98 15.84 11.50 -12.73
N LEU A 99 15.61 11.47 -14.05
CA LEU A 99 14.38 10.91 -14.62
C LEU A 99 14.29 9.39 -14.42
N GLN A 100 15.37 8.66 -14.70
CA GLN A 100 15.42 7.20 -14.47
C GLN A 100 15.27 6.85 -12.99
N LYS A 101 15.90 7.63 -12.10
CA LYS A 101 15.70 7.49 -10.65
C LYS A 101 14.24 7.67 -10.27
N ALA A 102 13.57 8.69 -10.82
CA ALA A 102 12.16 8.91 -10.56
C ALA A 102 11.30 7.74 -11.07
N GLN A 103 11.54 7.27 -12.30
CA GLN A 103 10.81 6.13 -12.89
C GLN A 103 10.92 4.87 -12.03
N ALA A 104 12.13 4.48 -11.64
CA ALA A 104 12.35 3.32 -10.78
C ALA A 104 11.63 3.44 -9.43
N LYS A 105 11.63 4.64 -8.83
CA LYS A 105 10.92 4.92 -7.57
C LYS A 105 9.40 4.84 -7.73
N PHE A 106 8.86 5.31 -8.85
CA PHE A 106 7.44 5.17 -9.17
C PHE A 106 7.07 3.69 -9.36
N ASP A 107 7.85 2.95 -10.15
CA ASP A 107 7.62 1.54 -10.41
C ASP A 107 7.59 0.74 -9.09
N LEU A 108 8.60 0.93 -8.22
CA LEU A 108 8.66 0.32 -6.90
C LEU A 108 7.39 0.59 -6.07
N VAL A 109 7.00 1.85 -5.93
CA VAL A 109 5.87 2.22 -5.07
C VAL A 109 4.55 1.70 -5.63
N ILE A 110 4.35 1.78 -6.95
CA ILE A 110 3.11 1.34 -7.60
C ILE A 110 2.93 -0.17 -7.39
N VAL A 111 3.92 -0.99 -7.72
CA VAL A 111 3.78 -2.46 -7.55
C VAL A 111 3.64 -2.82 -6.06
N SER A 112 4.38 -2.14 -5.18
CA SER A 112 4.30 -2.35 -3.74
C SER A 112 2.92 -2.01 -3.16
N VAL A 113 2.29 -0.94 -3.64
CA VAL A 113 0.93 -0.57 -3.22
C VAL A 113 -0.11 -1.55 -3.76
N LEU A 114 0.01 -1.99 -5.02
CA LEU A 114 -0.91 -2.96 -5.61
C LEU A 114 -0.83 -4.35 -4.94
N LEU A 115 0.35 -4.72 -4.45
CA LEU A 115 0.58 -5.98 -3.71
C LEU A 115 0.17 -5.89 -2.23
N ASP A 116 -0.21 -4.73 -1.73
CA ASP A 116 -0.72 -4.55 -0.36
C ASP A 116 -2.22 -4.88 -0.27
N ALA A 117 -2.60 -6.06 -0.77
CA ALA A 117 -3.99 -6.55 -0.78
C ALA A 117 -4.43 -7.18 0.56
N GLY A 118 -3.64 -7.01 1.63
CA GLY A 118 -3.90 -7.55 2.97
C GLY A 118 -3.54 -9.03 3.11
N ALA A 119 -2.39 -9.33 3.72
CA ALA A 119 -1.88 -10.70 3.91
C ALA A 119 -2.56 -11.50 5.04
N GLY A 120 -3.62 -10.95 5.65
CA GLY A 120 -4.20 -11.48 6.89
C GLY A 120 -3.28 -11.28 8.10
N ASP A 121 -3.68 -11.83 9.25
CA ASP A 121 -2.98 -11.70 10.53
C ASP A 121 -1.93 -12.79 10.79
N ARG A 122 -1.95 -13.87 10.01
CA ARG A 122 -1.06 -15.04 10.16
C ARG A 122 0.21 -14.97 9.32
N TRP A 123 0.17 -14.28 8.18
CA TRP A 123 1.33 -14.19 7.29
C TRP A 123 2.44 -13.34 7.92
N GLN A 124 3.69 -13.72 7.64
CA GLN A 124 4.88 -13.00 8.07
C GLN A 124 5.98 -13.07 7.02
N TYR A 125 6.74 -11.98 6.90
CA TYR A 125 7.95 -11.89 6.12
C TYR A 125 9.17 -11.92 7.06
N VAL A 126 10.17 -12.70 6.69
CA VAL A 126 11.43 -12.80 7.43
C VAL A 126 12.49 -12.14 6.59
N GLU A 127 12.90 -10.95 6.98
CA GLU A 127 13.97 -10.25 6.29
C GLU A 127 15.31 -10.77 6.77
N SER A 128 16.11 -11.31 5.85
CA SER A 128 17.45 -11.79 6.17
C SER A 128 18.34 -10.59 6.53
N GLY A 129 18.69 -10.45 7.81
CA GLY A 129 19.60 -9.41 8.28
C GLY A 129 21.07 -9.71 7.97
N THR A 130 21.95 -8.72 8.22
CA THR A 130 23.42 -8.88 8.23
C THR A 130 23.95 -9.62 9.48
N GLY A 131 23.05 -10.10 10.34
CA GLY A 131 23.35 -10.86 11.56
C GLY A 131 23.63 -12.35 11.31
N GLU A 132 23.57 -13.15 12.38
CA GLU A 132 23.83 -14.58 12.28
C GLU A 132 22.82 -15.29 11.36
N PRO A 133 23.24 -16.34 10.62
CA PRO A 133 22.33 -17.15 9.83
C PRO A 133 21.17 -17.68 10.68
N GLY A 134 19.95 -17.21 10.40
CA GLY A 134 18.73 -17.60 11.13
C GLY A 134 18.13 -16.52 12.04
N SER A 135 18.77 -15.36 12.21
CA SER A 135 18.26 -14.24 13.03
C SER A 135 17.69 -13.08 12.19
N GLY A 136 16.75 -13.38 11.29
CA GLY A 136 16.09 -12.35 10.47
C GLY A 136 15.02 -11.58 11.24
N ASP A 137 14.84 -10.30 10.91
CA ASP A 137 13.73 -9.50 11.45
C ASP A 137 12.40 -9.98 10.87
N VAL A 138 11.38 -10.09 11.72
CA VAL A 138 10.06 -10.59 11.33
C VAL A 138 9.07 -9.44 11.21
N TRP A 139 8.53 -9.27 10.00
CA TRP A 139 7.59 -8.22 9.65
C TRP A 139 6.23 -8.82 9.27
N ARG A 140 5.15 -8.11 9.58
CA ARG A 140 3.77 -8.56 9.32
C ARG A 140 2.97 -7.43 8.69
N ARG A 141 1.75 -7.73 8.24
CA ARG A 141 0.80 -6.74 7.70
C ARG A 141 1.45 -5.91 6.57
N SER A 142 1.06 -4.65 6.45
CA SER A 142 1.49 -3.75 5.37
C SER A 142 2.98 -3.46 5.40
N GLU A 143 3.62 -3.49 6.57
CA GLU A 143 5.08 -3.34 6.72
C GLU A 143 5.82 -4.53 6.12
N GLY A 144 5.40 -5.76 6.44
CA GLY A 144 5.98 -6.97 5.83
C GLY A 144 5.76 -7.01 4.33
N LEU A 145 4.57 -6.65 3.84
CA LEU A 145 4.26 -6.59 2.40
C LEU A 145 5.11 -5.54 1.69
N ALA A 146 5.36 -4.39 2.32
CA ALA A 146 6.26 -3.38 1.78
C ALA A 146 7.69 -3.91 1.67
N ILE A 147 8.21 -4.58 2.70
CA ILE A 147 9.58 -5.11 2.68
C ILE A 147 9.72 -6.24 1.65
N ALA A 148 8.75 -7.17 1.58
CA ALA A 148 8.73 -8.24 0.58
C ALA A 148 8.73 -7.68 -0.85
N SER A 149 7.84 -6.73 -1.13
CA SER A 149 7.75 -6.08 -2.45
C SER A 149 8.99 -5.25 -2.79
N PHE A 150 9.63 -4.61 -1.80
CA PHE A 150 10.90 -3.90 -1.98
C PHE A 150 12.01 -4.85 -2.44
N HIS A 151 12.18 -5.99 -1.76
CA HIS A 151 13.17 -6.99 -2.13
C HIS A 151 12.85 -7.64 -3.49
N ALA A 152 11.59 -7.96 -3.75
CA ALA A 152 11.12 -8.49 -5.03
C ALA A 152 11.48 -7.53 -6.19
N PHE A 153 11.22 -6.23 -6.00
CA PHE A 153 11.57 -5.20 -6.97
C PHE A 153 13.08 -5.10 -7.17
N CYS A 154 13.87 -5.04 -6.09
CA CYS A 154 15.33 -4.96 -6.17
C CYS A 154 15.98 -6.21 -6.80
N GLN A 155 15.28 -7.34 -6.80
CA GLN A 155 15.69 -8.60 -7.45
C GLN A 155 15.24 -8.67 -8.93
N GLY A 156 14.50 -7.67 -9.43
CA GLY A 156 14.05 -7.63 -10.82
C GLY A 156 12.84 -8.51 -11.13
N ILE A 157 12.08 -8.96 -10.13
CA ILE A 157 10.94 -9.87 -10.33
C ILE A 157 9.87 -9.28 -11.27
N PHE A 158 9.77 -7.94 -11.34
CA PHE A 158 8.80 -7.24 -12.18
C PHE A 158 9.40 -6.73 -13.50
N SER A 159 10.68 -7.00 -13.76
CA SER A 159 11.39 -6.55 -14.96
C SER A 159 11.53 -7.67 -15.98
N SER A 160 11.41 -7.33 -17.26
CA SER A 160 11.71 -8.23 -18.37
C SER A 160 13.19 -8.22 -18.78
N ASP A 161 13.98 -7.24 -18.32
CA ASP A 161 15.41 -7.10 -18.67
C ASP A 161 16.30 -7.35 -17.43
N PRO A 162 17.09 -8.43 -17.41
CA PRO A 162 17.98 -8.72 -16.28
C PRO A 162 19.09 -7.68 -16.08
N ASN A 163 19.37 -6.83 -17.08
CA ASN A 163 20.32 -5.72 -16.97
C ASN A 163 19.65 -4.44 -16.40
N GLN A 164 18.33 -4.42 -16.29
CA GLN A 164 17.55 -3.32 -15.72
C GLN A 164 16.59 -3.87 -14.65
N PRO A 165 17.10 -4.35 -13.49
CA PRO A 165 16.25 -4.95 -12.47
C PRO A 165 15.36 -3.94 -11.75
N LEU A 166 15.71 -2.66 -11.73
CA LEU A 166 14.98 -1.61 -11.00
C LEU A 166 13.86 -0.97 -11.84
N GLN A 167 13.04 -1.79 -12.48
CA GLN A 167 11.86 -1.34 -13.21
C GLN A 167 10.71 -2.35 -13.06
N ALA A 168 9.49 -1.89 -13.30
CA ALA A 168 8.33 -2.74 -13.48
C ALA A 168 7.72 -2.45 -14.85
N ASP A 169 7.95 -3.34 -15.82
CA ASP A 169 7.51 -3.14 -17.20
C ASP A 169 6.37 -4.09 -17.59
N ALA A 170 5.67 -3.76 -18.67
CA ALA A 170 4.50 -4.52 -19.10
C ALA A 170 4.80 -5.99 -19.40
N ILE A 171 5.98 -6.31 -19.95
CA ILE A 171 6.36 -7.68 -20.28
C ILE A 171 6.66 -8.43 -18.98
N GLY A 172 7.49 -7.85 -18.08
CA GLY A 172 7.82 -8.46 -16.79
C GLY A 172 6.57 -8.73 -15.93
N LEU A 173 5.61 -7.80 -15.93
CA LEU A 173 4.33 -7.98 -15.23
C LEU A 173 3.44 -9.05 -15.87
N GLN A 174 3.47 -9.20 -17.21
CA GLN A 174 2.71 -10.24 -17.91
C GLN A 174 3.30 -11.65 -17.73
N THR A 175 4.61 -11.75 -17.48
CA THR A 175 5.30 -13.03 -17.26
C THR A 175 5.39 -13.42 -15.78
N LEU A 176 4.97 -12.54 -14.86
CA LEU A 176 4.97 -12.79 -13.43
C LEU A 176 4.11 -14.00 -13.08
N THR A 177 4.70 -14.96 -12.38
CA THR A 177 4.03 -16.21 -11.98
C THR A 177 3.62 -16.18 -10.51
N GLU A 178 2.63 -17.00 -10.17
CA GLU A 178 2.24 -17.23 -8.78
C GLU A 178 3.43 -17.76 -7.96
N ASP A 179 4.22 -18.68 -8.51
CA ASP A 179 5.40 -19.24 -7.82
C ASP A 179 6.47 -18.17 -7.55
N ALA A 180 6.70 -17.24 -8.48
CA ALA A 180 7.63 -16.13 -8.26
C ALA A 180 7.15 -15.24 -7.10
N LEU A 181 5.87 -14.90 -7.06
CA LEU A 181 5.28 -14.13 -5.95
C LEU A 181 5.30 -14.92 -4.64
N ARG A 182 4.96 -16.21 -4.68
CA ARG A 182 4.99 -17.11 -3.53
C ARG A 182 6.37 -17.14 -2.87
N ASN A 183 7.42 -17.28 -3.67
CA ASN A 183 8.80 -17.28 -3.20
C ASN A 183 9.19 -15.89 -2.65
N ALA A 184 8.89 -14.83 -3.39
CA ALA A 184 9.23 -13.46 -2.99
C ALA A 184 8.54 -13.01 -1.70
N PHE A 185 7.30 -13.45 -1.48
CA PHE A 185 6.50 -13.13 -0.29
C PHE A 185 6.55 -14.23 0.77
N GLN A 186 7.34 -15.29 0.58
CA GLN A 186 7.49 -16.40 1.51
C GLN A 186 6.16 -17.05 1.92
N VAL A 187 5.25 -17.21 0.96
CA VAL A 187 3.95 -17.84 1.20
C VAL A 187 4.09 -19.36 1.06
N SER A 188 3.78 -20.10 2.12
CA SER A 188 3.77 -21.58 2.11
C SER A 188 2.34 -22.11 2.02
#